data_AF-A0A3M1EHS5-F1
#
_entry.id   AF-A0A3M1EHS5-F1
#
_cell.length_a   1.000
_cell.length_b   1.000
_cell.length_c   1.000
_cell.angle_alpha   90.00
_cell.angle_beta   90.00
_cell.angle_gamma   90.00
#
_symmetry.space_group_name_H-M   'P 1'
#
loop_
_entity.id
_entity.type
_entity.pdbx_description
1 polymer ?
#
loop_
_entity_poly.entity_id
_entity_poly.type
_entity_poly.pdbx_seq_one_letter_code
_entity_poly.pdbx_strand_id
1 'polypeptide(L)'
;MGFVLGFTGFLIFRWVAFPSITLAGVDPLKESDIRMVLAVRNTADALRDEEFERISAEEDVKRLPFSETVIRIQYILQKTDEEACSKHGVRVDEYRRKLRRIVNVHERIILETAKEKLREELQRRRSMNDAEISAEAERQRASTEAWFQQIKAKTAPPKGGTPESRNPDIIIQDRKRRAVPKGYVDSLEQIVMQPMREKVASGKWKETFQQSNAARIEEIQGRIRKIDAQLTSPEMRQAALDRPAVLEVLDLQELQELPPSLVEDGSGIGAAE
;
A
#
# COMPACT_ATOMS: atom_id res chain seq x y z
N MET A 1 -23.95 24.83 1.30
CA MET A 1 -22.49 25.01 1.21
C MET A 1 -21.84 23.81 1.85
N GLY A 2 -21.14 23.00 1.05
CA GLY A 2 -20.58 21.72 1.46
C GLY A 2 -19.15 21.84 1.98
N PHE A 3 -18.80 20.95 2.90
CA PHE A 3 -17.43 20.51 3.11
C PHE A 3 -17.43 18.99 3.32
N VAL A 4 -16.95 18.30 2.29
CA VAL A 4 -16.57 16.90 2.28
C VAL A 4 -15.12 16.86 2.75
N LEU A 5 -14.84 16.30 3.93
CA LEU A 5 -13.47 15.95 4.31
C LEU A 5 -13.30 14.45 4.14
N GLY A 6 -12.85 14.11 2.93
CA GLY A 6 -12.29 12.81 2.62
C GLY A 6 -10.93 12.67 3.30
N PHE A 7 -10.80 11.63 4.11
CA PHE A 7 -9.50 11.08 4.49
C PHE A 7 -9.10 10.07 3.40
N THR A 8 -8.59 10.57 2.28
CA THR A 8 -7.87 9.75 1.31
C THR A 8 -6.42 9.67 1.74
N GLY A 9 -6.03 8.49 2.23
CA GLY A 9 -4.63 8.12 2.39
C GLY A 9 -3.88 8.33 1.08
N PHE A 10 -2.83 9.15 1.16
CA PHE A 10 -1.95 9.49 0.07
C PHE A 10 -1.03 8.29 -0.20
N LEU A 11 -1.49 7.33 -1.00
CA LEU A 11 -0.60 6.41 -1.72
C LEU A 11 -0.20 7.12 -3.01
N ILE A 12 1.03 7.63 -3.03
CA ILE A 12 1.68 8.16 -4.23
C ILE A 12 1.97 6.98 -5.17
N PHE A 13 0.98 6.57 -5.96
CA PHE A 13 1.22 5.77 -7.16
C PHE A 13 1.68 6.72 -8.25
N ARG A 14 3.00 6.85 -8.39
CA ARG A 14 3.64 7.55 -9.49
C ARG A 14 3.40 6.76 -10.77
N TRP A 15 2.42 7.20 -11.56
CA TRP A 15 2.18 6.69 -12.91
C TRP A 15 3.33 7.14 -13.80
N VAL A 16 4.10 6.17 -14.31
CA VAL A 16 4.91 6.38 -15.50
C VAL A 16 4.15 5.75 -16.66
N ALA A 17 3.85 6.56 -17.68
CA ALA A 17 3.26 6.10 -18.92
C ALA A 17 4.25 5.17 -19.62
N PHE A 18 3.89 3.90 -19.78
CA PHE A 18 4.68 2.93 -20.53
C PHE A 18 4.40 3.07 -22.02
N PRO A 19 5.42 3.01 -22.89
CA PRO A 19 5.20 2.81 -24.31
C PRO A 19 4.56 1.43 -24.50
N SER A 20 3.39 1.43 -25.11
CA SER A 20 2.64 0.22 -25.44
C SER A 20 3.45 -0.64 -26.41
N ILE A 21 4.15 -1.64 -25.89
CA ILE A 21 4.68 -2.71 -26.73
C ILE A 21 3.47 -3.58 -27.12
N THR A 22 2.92 -3.31 -28.29
CA THR A 22 1.97 -4.19 -28.97
C THR A 22 2.61 -5.57 -29.16
N LEU A 23 2.24 -6.54 -28.32
CA LEU A 23 2.60 -7.94 -28.52
C LEU A 23 1.36 -8.70 -29.01
N ALA A 24 1.38 -8.99 -30.30
CA ALA A 24 0.64 -10.07 -30.91
C ALA A 24 0.96 -11.40 -30.20
N GLY A 25 -0.01 -12.32 -30.19
CA GLY A 25 -0.06 -13.57 -29.41
C GLY A 25 1.29 -14.20 -29.07
N VAL A 26 1.63 -14.15 -27.78
CA VAL A 26 2.79 -14.85 -27.23
C VAL A 26 2.30 -16.15 -26.62
N ASP A 27 2.97 -17.25 -26.96
CA ASP A 27 2.70 -18.56 -26.37
C ASP A 27 2.71 -18.50 -24.84
N PRO A 28 1.82 -19.24 -24.15
CA PRO A 28 1.82 -19.34 -22.70
C PRO A 28 3.18 -19.77 -22.16
N LEU A 29 3.52 -19.32 -20.94
CA LEU A 29 4.72 -19.80 -20.26
C LEU A 29 4.67 -21.32 -20.10
N LYS A 30 5.82 -21.97 -20.30
CA LYS A 30 6.00 -23.39 -20.02
C LYS A 30 6.60 -23.59 -18.64
N GLU A 31 6.43 -24.79 -18.09
CA GLU A 31 7.07 -25.20 -16.84
C GLU A 31 8.59 -24.96 -16.86
N SER A 32 9.25 -25.29 -17.98
CA SER A 32 10.69 -25.06 -18.18
C SER A 32 11.08 -23.59 -18.09
N ASP A 33 10.21 -22.68 -18.53
CA ASP A 33 10.45 -21.24 -18.44
C ASP A 33 10.44 -20.77 -16.99
N ILE A 34 9.49 -21.28 -16.20
CA ILE A 34 9.34 -20.92 -14.79
C ILE A 34 10.52 -21.47 -13.99
N ARG A 35 10.89 -22.74 -14.20
CA ARG A 35 12.06 -23.35 -13.54
C ARG A 35 13.35 -22.62 -13.87
N MET A 36 13.52 -22.20 -15.12
CA MET A 36 14.67 -21.39 -15.53
C MET A 36 14.70 -20.04 -14.82
N VAL A 37 13.57 -19.33 -14.75
CA VAL A 37 13.48 -18.06 -14.01
C VAL A 37 13.84 -18.25 -12.53
N LEU A 38 13.34 -19.31 -11.89
CA LEU A 38 13.64 -19.59 -10.48
C LEU A 38 15.12 -19.93 -10.25
N ALA A 39 15.73 -20.72 -11.14
CA ALA A 39 17.15 -21.06 -11.03
C ALA A 39 18.05 -19.82 -11.14
N VAL A 40 17.78 -18.96 -12.14
CA VAL A 40 18.49 -17.69 -12.32
C VAL A 40 18.26 -16.78 -11.11
N ARG A 41 17.00 -16.62 -10.67
CA ARG A 41 16.65 -15.80 -9.51
C ARG A 41 17.38 -16.25 -8.25
N ASN A 42 17.33 -17.53 -7.91
CA ASN A 42 17.97 -18.04 -6.69
C ASN A 42 19.49 -17.79 -6.70
N THR A 43 20.10 -17.85 -7.88
CA THR A 43 21.52 -17.51 -8.05
C THR A 43 21.77 -16.00 -7.91
N ALA A 44 20.89 -15.17 -8.49
CA ALA A 44 20.97 -13.72 -8.36
C ALA A 44 20.77 -13.28 -6.89
N ASP A 45 19.81 -13.86 -6.19
CA ASP A 45 19.53 -13.58 -4.77
C ASP A 45 20.73 -13.94 -3.89
N ALA A 46 21.35 -15.11 -4.09
CA ALA A 46 22.59 -15.47 -3.38
C ALA A 46 23.74 -14.48 -3.64
N LEU A 47 23.92 -14.05 -4.91
CA LEU A 47 24.94 -13.07 -5.26
C LEU A 47 24.65 -11.68 -4.68
N ARG A 48 23.37 -11.29 -4.58
CA ARG A 48 22.95 -10.03 -3.96
C ARG A 48 23.24 -10.03 -2.48
N ASP A 49 22.92 -11.12 -1.79
CA ASP A 49 23.17 -11.23 -0.36
C ASP A 49 24.68 -11.10 -0.06
N GLU A 50 25.54 -11.80 -0.82
CA GLU A 50 27.00 -11.67 -0.72
C GLU A 50 27.48 -10.22 -0.97
N GLU A 51 26.94 -9.56 -2.01
CA GLU A 51 27.29 -8.19 -2.37
C GLU A 51 26.80 -7.15 -1.33
N PHE A 52 25.59 -7.34 -0.80
CA PHE A 52 25.05 -6.48 0.25
C PHE A 52 25.79 -6.66 1.57
N GLU A 53 26.16 -7.88 1.94
CA GLU A 53 27.02 -8.12 3.11
C GLU A 53 28.36 -7.40 2.97
N ARG A 54 29.03 -7.54 1.81
CA ARG A 54 30.30 -6.85 1.53
C ARG A 54 30.16 -5.33 1.67
N ILE A 55 29.10 -4.76 1.11
CA ILE A 55 28.85 -3.31 1.12
C ILE A 55 28.44 -2.81 2.51
N SER A 56 27.73 -3.61 3.29
CA SER A 56 27.36 -3.26 4.67
C SER A 56 28.58 -3.18 5.61
N ALA A 57 29.64 -3.91 5.27
CA ALA A 57 30.92 -3.89 5.99
C ALA A 57 31.79 -2.67 5.63
N GLU A 58 31.52 -1.99 4.51
CA GLU A 58 32.22 -0.76 4.12
C GLU A 58 31.73 0.44 4.96
N GLU A 59 32.61 1.04 5.78
CA GLU A 59 32.26 2.20 6.63
C GLU A 59 31.79 3.42 5.83
N ASP A 60 32.31 3.58 4.61
CA ASP A 60 32.02 4.72 3.74
C ASP A 60 30.59 4.70 3.18
N VAL A 61 29.97 3.53 3.06
CA VAL A 61 28.60 3.38 2.53
C VAL A 61 27.57 3.98 3.48
N LYS A 62 27.83 3.92 4.80
CA LYS A 62 26.96 4.52 5.83
C LYS A 62 26.93 6.04 5.78
N ARG A 63 27.87 6.66 5.06
CA ARG A 63 27.98 8.12 4.90
C ARG A 63 27.48 8.61 3.55
N LEU A 64 27.08 7.72 2.64
CA LEU A 64 26.55 8.11 1.34
C LEU A 64 25.17 8.78 1.48
N PRO A 65 24.88 9.82 0.67
CA PRO A 65 23.53 10.34 0.50
C PRO A 65 22.57 9.25 0.01
N PHE A 66 21.30 9.33 0.43
CA PHE A 66 20.26 8.36 0.05
C PHE A 66 20.17 8.11 -1.45
N SER A 67 20.33 9.15 -2.28
CA SER A 67 20.32 9.03 -3.75
C SER A 67 21.44 8.14 -4.29
N GLU A 68 22.65 8.25 -3.72
CA GLU A 68 23.79 7.42 -4.12
C GLU A 68 23.62 5.98 -3.62
N THR A 69 23.05 5.79 -2.43
CA THR A 69 22.68 4.47 -1.93
C THR A 69 21.71 3.76 -2.87
N VAL A 70 20.68 4.46 -3.36
CA VAL A 70 19.70 3.89 -4.30
C VAL A 70 20.35 3.51 -5.63
N ILE A 71 21.18 4.38 -6.20
CA ILE A 71 21.91 4.09 -7.46
C ILE A 71 22.81 2.85 -7.28
N ARG A 72 23.51 2.76 -6.16
CA ARG A 72 24.40 1.64 -5.87
C ARG A 72 23.63 0.33 -5.70
N ILE A 73 22.48 0.36 -5.01
CA ILE A 73 21.58 -0.80 -4.90
C ILE A 73 21.09 -1.26 -6.28
N GLN A 74 20.65 -0.33 -7.13
CA GLN A 74 20.21 -0.65 -8.49
C GLN A 74 21.33 -1.30 -9.32
N TYR A 75 22.55 -0.77 -9.23
CA TYR A 75 23.72 -1.36 -9.90
C TYR A 75 24.00 -2.80 -9.44
N ILE A 76 23.92 -3.07 -8.13
CA ILE A 76 24.10 -4.44 -7.60
C ILE A 76 23.02 -5.37 -8.15
N LEU A 77 21.75 -4.95 -8.12
CA LEU A 77 20.65 -5.75 -8.64
C LEU A 77 20.85 -6.09 -10.12
N GLN A 78 21.24 -5.11 -10.94
CA GLN A 78 21.52 -5.32 -12.36
C GLN A 78 22.71 -6.26 -12.58
N LYS A 79 23.84 -5.99 -11.92
CA LYS A 79 25.07 -6.79 -12.07
C LYS A 79 24.84 -8.25 -11.66
N THR A 80 24.13 -8.48 -10.55
CA THR A 80 23.86 -9.84 -10.04
C THR A 80 22.90 -10.61 -10.94
N ASP A 81 21.92 -9.94 -11.55
CA ASP A 81 21.07 -10.55 -12.59
C ASP A 81 21.88 -10.95 -13.83
N GLU A 82 22.75 -10.06 -14.32
CA GLU A 82 23.61 -10.32 -15.47
C GLU A 82 24.55 -11.51 -15.22
N GLU A 83 25.18 -11.56 -14.04
CA GLU A 83 26.06 -12.65 -13.64
C GLU A 83 25.30 -13.97 -13.48
N ALA A 84 24.12 -13.95 -12.84
CA ALA A 84 23.29 -15.14 -12.70
C ALA A 84 22.83 -15.66 -14.07
N CYS A 85 22.37 -14.78 -14.95
CA CYS A 85 22.00 -15.14 -16.33
C CYS A 85 23.17 -15.79 -17.08
N SER A 86 24.37 -15.22 -16.95
CA SER A 86 25.59 -15.81 -17.55
C SER A 86 25.89 -17.20 -17.02
N LYS A 87 25.71 -17.45 -15.71
CA LYS A 87 25.95 -18.78 -15.09
C LYS A 87 24.99 -19.86 -15.61
N HIS A 88 23.77 -19.47 -15.95
CA HIS A 88 22.74 -20.38 -16.48
C HIS A 88 22.67 -20.43 -18.00
N GLY A 89 23.53 -19.67 -18.71
CA GLY A 89 23.50 -19.60 -20.18
C GLY A 89 22.23 -18.96 -20.74
N VAL A 90 21.58 -18.08 -19.96
CA VAL A 90 20.32 -17.42 -20.29
C VAL A 90 20.59 -15.97 -20.68
N ARG A 91 19.84 -15.44 -21.65
CA ARG A 91 19.88 -14.01 -21.96
C ARG A 91 19.11 -13.20 -20.92
N VAL A 92 19.69 -12.10 -20.45
CA VAL A 92 19.09 -11.22 -19.44
C VAL A 92 17.71 -10.71 -19.87
N ASP A 93 17.56 -10.26 -21.12
CA ASP A 93 16.26 -9.83 -21.68
C ASP A 93 15.18 -10.93 -21.62
N GLU A 94 15.59 -12.18 -21.83
CA GLU A 94 14.69 -13.33 -21.83
C GLU A 94 14.24 -13.64 -20.40
N TYR A 95 15.19 -13.70 -19.47
CA TYR A 95 14.93 -13.86 -18.04
C TYR A 95 13.97 -12.78 -17.54
N ARG A 96 14.27 -11.50 -17.78
CA ARG A 96 13.45 -10.37 -17.30
C ARG A 96 12.06 -10.36 -17.90
N ARG A 97 11.92 -10.68 -19.19
CA ARG A 97 10.61 -10.80 -19.84
C ARG A 97 9.76 -11.91 -19.22
N LYS A 98 10.36 -13.09 -18.97
CA LYS A 98 9.65 -14.23 -18.37
C LYS A 98 9.32 -13.98 -16.90
N LEU A 99 10.25 -13.42 -16.12
CA LEU A 99 10.01 -13.00 -14.74
C LEU A 99 8.85 -12.00 -14.66
N ARG A 100 8.81 -10.97 -15.53
CA ARG A 100 7.70 -10.01 -15.57
C ARG A 100 6.36 -10.68 -15.82
N ARG A 101 6.30 -11.68 -16.71
CA ARG A 101 5.07 -12.44 -16.96
C ARG A 101 4.61 -13.20 -15.71
N ILE A 102 5.53 -13.82 -14.97
CA ILE A 102 5.22 -14.49 -13.69
C ILE A 102 4.72 -13.48 -12.65
N VAL A 103 5.37 -12.32 -12.52
CA VAL A 103 4.91 -11.23 -11.63
C VAL A 103 3.52 -10.74 -12.01
N ASN A 104 3.21 -10.60 -13.31
CA ASN A 104 1.88 -10.21 -13.75
C ASN A 104 0.80 -11.25 -13.38
N VAL A 105 1.14 -12.55 -13.31
CA VAL A 105 0.23 -13.58 -12.78
C VAL A 105 -0.08 -13.31 -11.31
N HIS A 106 0.94 -12.99 -10.51
CA HIS A 106 0.75 -12.64 -9.11
C HIS A 106 -0.13 -11.38 -8.93
N GLU A 107 0.18 -10.31 -9.67
CA GLU A 107 -0.61 -9.07 -9.66
C GLU A 107 -2.07 -9.32 -10.06
N ARG A 108 -2.30 -10.15 -11.09
CA ARG A 108 -3.64 -10.55 -11.52
C ARG A 108 -4.40 -11.23 -10.39
N ILE A 109 -3.78 -12.17 -9.67
CA ILE A 109 -4.40 -12.87 -8.54
C ILE A 109 -4.78 -11.89 -7.42
N ILE A 110 -3.92 -10.92 -7.12
CA ILE A 110 -4.21 -9.85 -6.14
C ILE A 110 -5.42 -9.05 -6.59
N LEU A 111 -5.46 -8.62 -7.85
CA LEU A 111 -6.55 -7.83 -8.42
C LEU A 111 -7.88 -8.59 -8.39
N GLU A 112 -7.88 -9.86 -8.78
CA GLU A 112 -9.08 -10.72 -8.73
C GLU A 112 -9.57 -10.90 -7.29
N THR A 113 -8.66 -11.17 -6.35
CA THR A 113 -8.99 -11.31 -4.92
C THR A 113 -9.56 -10.02 -4.34
N ALA A 114 -8.94 -8.88 -4.66
CA ALA A 114 -9.42 -7.57 -4.22
C ALA A 114 -10.81 -7.25 -4.80
N LYS A 115 -11.02 -7.58 -6.07
CA LYS A 115 -12.31 -7.41 -6.75
C LYS A 115 -13.40 -8.24 -6.09
N GLU A 116 -13.13 -9.48 -5.72
CA GLU A 116 -14.12 -10.34 -5.07
C GLU A 116 -14.50 -9.84 -3.67
N LYS A 117 -13.51 -9.46 -2.86
CA LYS A 117 -13.76 -8.81 -1.56
C LYS A 117 -14.60 -7.54 -1.68
N LEU A 118 -14.36 -6.74 -2.73
CA LEU A 118 -15.15 -5.54 -3.01
C LEU A 118 -16.59 -5.89 -3.44
N ARG A 119 -16.80 -6.99 -4.17
CA ARG A 119 -18.14 -7.47 -4.55
C ARG A 119 -18.92 -7.98 -3.35
N GLU A 120 -18.28 -8.75 -2.47
CA GLU A 120 -18.88 -9.21 -1.22
C GLU A 120 -19.32 -8.03 -0.35
N GLU A 121 -18.44 -7.03 -0.18
CA GLU A 121 -18.76 -5.82 0.58
C GLU A 121 -19.89 -5.00 -0.10
N LEU A 122 -19.86 -4.90 -1.43
CA LEU A 122 -20.91 -4.22 -2.19
C LEU A 122 -22.27 -4.92 -2.01
N GLN A 123 -22.29 -6.25 -2.09
CA GLN A 123 -23.49 -7.05 -1.89
C GLN A 123 -24.01 -6.90 -0.47
N ARG A 124 -23.14 -7.04 0.54
CA ARG A 124 -23.46 -6.84 1.95
C ARG A 124 -24.10 -5.48 2.19
N ARG A 125 -23.52 -4.41 1.66
CA ARG A 125 -24.04 -3.03 1.83
C ARG A 125 -25.36 -2.78 1.14
N ARG A 126 -25.58 -3.41 -0.01
CA ARG A 126 -26.84 -3.33 -0.77
C ARG A 126 -27.96 -4.16 -0.14
N SER A 127 -27.62 -5.27 0.50
CA SER A 127 -28.59 -6.12 1.19
C SER A 127 -28.95 -5.63 2.58
N MET A 128 -28.31 -4.55 3.08
CA MET A 128 -28.62 -3.99 4.39
C MET A 128 -30.09 -3.56 4.45
N ASN A 129 -30.84 -4.17 5.34
CA ASN A 129 -32.22 -3.77 5.62
C ASN A 129 -32.26 -2.57 6.58
N ASP A 130 -33.45 -2.00 6.77
CA ASP A 130 -33.63 -0.82 7.62
C ASP A 130 -33.22 -1.04 9.09
N ALA A 131 -33.37 -2.26 9.62
CA ALA A 131 -32.97 -2.59 10.98
C ALA A 131 -31.43 -2.67 11.10
N GLU A 132 -30.75 -3.23 10.12
CA GLU A 132 -29.28 -3.28 10.04
C GLU A 132 -28.67 -1.89 9.85
N ILE A 133 -29.29 -1.06 8.99
CA ILE A 133 -28.91 0.35 8.81
C ILE A 133 -29.02 1.10 10.15
N SER A 134 -30.12 0.88 10.88
CA SER A 134 -30.33 1.54 12.18
C SER A 134 -29.36 1.03 13.25
N ALA A 135 -29.11 -0.28 13.30
CA ALA A 135 -28.17 -0.87 14.24
C ALA A 135 -26.72 -0.43 13.99
N GLU A 136 -26.30 -0.35 12.72
CA GLU A 136 -24.97 0.11 12.35
C GLU A 136 -24.80 1.62 12.58
N ALA A 137 -25.84 2.42 12.32
CA ALA A 137 -25.85 3.84 12.66
C ALA A 137 -25.66 4.06 14.17
N GLU A 138 -26.35 3.28 15.02
CA GLU A 138 -26.19 3.36 16.48
C GLU A 138 -24.81 2.86 16.94
N ARG A 139 -24.25 1.82 16.31
CA ARG A 139 -22.86 1.39 16.58
C ARG A 139 -21.85 2.48 16.26
N GLN A 140 -21.98 3.14 15.11
CA GLN A 140 -21.09 4.23 14.71
C GLN A 140 -21.23 5.44 15.63
N ARG A 141 -22.46 5.76 16.03
CA ARG A 141 -22.75 6.78 17.04
C ARG A 141 -22.07 6.46 18.37
N ALA A 142 -22.26 5.24 18.88
CA ALA A 142 -21.67 4.80 20.14
C ALA A 142 -20.14 4.80 20.10
N SER A 143 -19.54 4.35 18.99
CA SER A 143 -18.09 4.39 18.78
C SER A 143 -17.55 5.83 18.75
N THR A 144 -18.24 6.73 18.05
CA THR A 144 -17.89 8.15 17.97
C THR A 144 -17.99 8.82 19.34
N GLU A 145 -19.05 8.53 20.10
CA GLU A 145 -19.23 9.05 21.46
C GLU A 145 -18.15 8.52 22.40
N ALA A 146 -17.82 7.22 22.34
CA ALA A 146 -16.74 6.64 23.11
C ALA A 146 -15.38 7.30 22.82
N TRP A 147 -15.10 7.60 21.55
CA TRP A 147 -13.91 8.35 21.15
C TRP A 147 -13.90 9.77 21.72
N PHE A 148 -15.02 10.48 21.70
CA PHE A 148 -15.13 11.80 22.34
C PHE A 148 -14.88 11.76 23.84
N GLN A 149 -15.41 10.74 24.54
CA GLN A 149 -15.18 10.57 25.97
C GLN A 149 -13.70 10.27 26.29
N GLN A 150 -13.03 9.47 25.46
CA GLN A 150 -11.58 9.23 25.60
C GLN A 150 -10.76 10.50 25.42
N ILE A 151 -11.11 11.36 24.45
CA ILE A 151 -10.42 12.64 24.26
C ILE A 151 -10.65 13.54 25.47
N LYS A 152 -11.91 13.70 25.93
CA LYS A 152 -12.23 14.50 27.11
C LYS A 152 -11.48 14.03 28.35
N ALA A 153 -11.37 12.72 28.57
CA ALA A 153 -10.63 12.16 29.70
C ALA A 153 -9.12 12.44 29.62
N LYS A 154 -8.54 12.49 28.41
CA LYS A 154 -7.13 12.82 28.19
C LYS A 154 -6.83 14.33 28.26
N THR A 155 -7.82 15.18 28.00
CA THR A 155 -7.69 16.65 28.05
C THR A 155 -8.18 17.26 29.37
N ALA A 156 -8.82 16.49 30.25
CA ALA A 156 -9.25 16.95 31.56
C ALA A 156 -8.03 17.29 32.43
N PRO A 157 -8.00 18.45 33.12
CA PRO A 157 -6.95 18.74 34.09
C PRO A 157 -7.00 17.69 35.21
N PRO A 158 -5.85 17.27 35.79
CA PRO A 158 -5.84 16.30 36.87
C PRO A 158 -6.69 16.83 38.03
N LYS A 159 -7.73 16.08 38.40
CA LYS A 159 -8.57 16.40 39.56
C LYS A 159 -7.78 16.07 40.82
N GLY A 160 -7.45 17.09 41.60
CA GLY A 160 -6.96 16.96 42.97
C GLY A 160 -5.45 16.87 43.09
N GLY A 161 -4.79 18.02 43.07
CA GLY A 161 -3.46 18.21 43.63
C GLY A 161 -3.41 19.61 44.22
N THR A 162 -3.43 19.71 45.56
CA THR A 162 -3.01 20.90 46.30
C THR A 162 -1.66 21.39 45.76
N PRO A 163 -1.38 22.71 45.71
CA PRO A 163 -0.10 23.22 45.26
C PRO A 163 0.96 22.98 46.35
N GLU A 164 1.39 21.73 46.49
CA GLU A 164 2.39 21.32 47.46
C GLU A 164 3.77 21.32 46.79
N SER A 165 4.60 22.26 47.25
CA SER A 165 6.06 22.29 47.19
C SER A 165 6.75 21.64 45.98
N ARG A 166 7.18 22.50 45.04
CA ARG A 166 8.16 22.13 44.00
C ARG A 166 9.49 21.78 44.66
N ASN A 167 9.82 20.50 44.70
CA ASN A 167 11.20 20.04 44.90
C ASN A 167 11.93 20.12 43.53
N PRO A 168 12.99 20.93 43.37
CA PRO A 168 13.58 21.23 42.06
C PRO A 168 14.35 20.08 41.40
N ASP A 169 14.57 18.97 42.10
CA ASP A 169 15.43 17.87 41.61
C ASP A 169 14.69 16.80 40.78
N ILE A 170 13.37 16.92 40.58
CA ILE A 170 12.59 16.03 39.71
C ILE A 170 12.21 16.74 38.39
N ILE A 171 13.14 17.51 37.81
CA ILE A 171 12.95 18.19 36.51
C ILE A 171 13.98 17.68 35.50
N ILE A 172 14.15 16.37 35.35
CA ILE A 172 14.95 15.84 34.22
C ILE A 172 14.26 14.73 33.42
N GLN A 173 13.23 14.03 33.92
CA GLN A 173 12.75 12.83 33.20
C GLN A 173 11.45 12.92 32.37
N ASP A 174 10.68 14.02 32.39
CA ASP A 174 9.37 14.05 31.67
C ASP A 174 9.27 14.97 30.44
N ARG A 175 10.37 15.59 29.99
CA ARG A 175 10.36 16.48 28.81
C ARG A 175 10.46 15.76 27.47
N LYS A 176 9.61 14.75 27.23
CA LYS A 176 9.34 14.25 25.86
C LYS A 176 7.87 14.00 25.53
N ARG A 177 6.91 14.55 26.29
CA ARG A 177 5.57 14.79 25.73
C ARG A 177 5.63 16.07 24.90
N ARG A 178 5.75 15.95 23.58
CA ARG A 178 5.60 17.09 22.66
C ARG A 178 4.29 17.79 23.01
N ALA A 179 4.37 19.00 23.56
CA ALA A 179 3.20 19.84 23.77
C ALA A 179 2.59 20.12 22.39
N VAL A 180 1.38 19.62 22.16
CA VAL A 180 0.61 19.99 20.96
C VAL A 180 0.37 21.50 21.06
N PRO A 181 0.73 22.32 20.05
CA PRO A 181 0.52 23.76 20.12
C PRO A 181 -0.95 24.07 20.38
N LYS A 182 -1.26 24.97 21.33
CA LYS A 182 -2.64 25.32 21.71
C LYS A 182 -3.53 25.64 20.50
N GLY A 183 -3.02 26.42 19.54
CA GLY A 183 -3.75 26.76 18.31
C GLY A 183 -4.10 25.57 17.41
N TYR A 184 -3.34 24.47 17.46
CA TYR A 184 -3.65 23.23 16.73
C TYR A 184 -4.77 22.43 17.41
N VAL A 185 -4.80 22.43 18.74
CA VAL A 185 -5.89 21.79 19.52
C VAL A 185 -7.19 22.57 19.34
N ASP A 186 -7.14 23.89 19.41
CA ASP A 186 -8.31 24.77 19.20
C ASP A 186 -8.85 24.64 17.76
N SER A 187 -7.96 24.51 16.78
CA SER A 187 -8.32 24.28 15.38
C SER A 187 -8.93 22.89 15.15
N LEU A 188 -8.41 21.83 15.78
CA LEU A 188 -9.00 20.49 15.70
C LEU A 188 -10.38 20.45 16.36
N GLU A 189 -10.55 21.13 17.50
CA GLU A 189 -11.84 21.20 18.18
C GLU A 189 -12.88 21.89 17.30
N GLN A 190 -12.55 23.02 16.67
CA GLN A 190 -13.49 23.75 15.81
C GLN A 190 -13.77 23.07 14.46
N ILE A 191 -12.74 22.51 13.81
CA ILE A 191 -12.88 22.01 12.43
C ILE A 191 -13.42 20.58 12.39
N VAL A 192 -13.03 19.75 13.36
CA VAL A 192 -13.31 18.30 13.32
C VAL A 192 -14.27 17.90 14.43
N MET A 193 -13.97 18.27 15.67
CA MET A 193 -14.70 17.74 16.83
C MET A 193 -16.10 18.36 16.96
N GLN A 194 -16.21 19.67 16.81
CA GLN A 194 -17.47 20.40 16.97
C GLN A 194 -18.52 20.01 15.90
N PRO A 195 -18.21 19.99 14.60
CA PRO A 195 -19.16 19.50 13.58
C PRO A 195 -19.57 18.05 13.79
N MET A 196 -18.67 17.22 14.32
CA MET A 196 -18.95 15.81 14.58
C MET A 196 -19.80 15.62 15.85
N ARG A 197 -19.63 16.44 16.90
CA ARG A 197 -20.52 16.49 18.07
C ARG A 197 -21.91 17.01 17.72
N GLU A 198 -22.01 18.03 16.87
CA GLU A 198 -23.29 18.55 16.36
C GLU A 198 -24.04 17.48 15.57
N LYS A 199 -23.34 16.70 14.74
CA LYS A 199 -23.92 15.51 14.08
C LYS A 199 -24.41 14.48 15.11
N VAL A 200 -23.64 14.22 16.18
CA VAL A 200 -24.06 13.32 17.26
C VAL A 200 -25.31 13.80 17.99
N ALA A 201 -25.41 15.10 18.26
CA ALA A 201 -26.54 15.71 18.92
C ALA A 201 -27.80 15.78 18.04
N SER A 202 -27.65 15.83 16.72
CA SER A 202 -28.77 16.02 15.77
C SER A 202 -29.80 14.88 15.73
N GLY A 203 -29.47 13.70 16.24
CA GLY A 203 -30.34 12.52 16.20
C GLY A 203 -30.54 11.90 14.81
N LYS A 204 -30.00 12.50 13.74
CA LYS A 204 -30.15 12.07 12.33
C LYS A 204 -29.03 11.12 11.88
N TRP A 205 -28.62 10.21 12.77
CA TRP A 205 -27.53 9.28 12.49
C TRP A 205 -27.91 8.23 11.44
N LYS A 206 -29.19 7.82 11.42
CA LYS A 206 -29.69 6.87 10.41
C LYS A 206 -29.57 7.47 9.01
N GLU A 207 -30.04 8.69 8.80
CA GLU A 207 -29.96 9.39 7.51
C GLU A 207 -28.51 9.68 7.10
N THR A 208 -27.68 10.07 8.07
CA THR A 208 -26.24 10.30 7.84
C THR A 208 -25.54 9.01 7.41
N PHE A 209 -25.86 7.89 8.06
CA PHE A 209 -25.33 6.57 7.70
C PHE A 209 -25.86 6.11 6.33
N GLN A 210 -27.14 6.33 6.02
CA GLN A 210 -27.70 6.02 4.70
C GLN A 210 -26.96 6.77 3.57
N GLN A 211 -26.70 8.07 3.74
CA GLN A 211 -25.93 8.86 2.77
C GLN A 211 -24.48 8.37 2.65
N SER A 212 -23.83 8.08 3.79
CA SER A 212 -22.47 7.53 3.81
C SER A 212 -22.39 6.15 3.16
N ASN A 213 -23.39 5.29 3.38
CA ASN A 213 -23.46 3.97 2.77
C ASN A 213 -23.67 4.07 1.26
N ALA A 214 -24.52 5.00 0.79
CA ALA A 214 -24.69 5.26 -0.64
C ALA A 214 -23.38 5.75 -1.29
N ALA A 215 -22.69 6.71 -0.69
CA ALA A 215 -21.39 7.19 -1.18
C ALA A 215 -20.34 6.06 -1.20
N ARG A 216 -20.33 5.21 -0.17
CA ARG A 216 -19.42 4.05 -0.10
C ARG A 216 -19.72 3.01 -1.17
N ILE A 217 -20.99 2.76 -1.48
CA ILE A 217 -21.42 1.89 -2.58
C ILE A 217 -20.87 2.41 -3.91
N GLU A 218 -21.01 3.71 -4.19
CA GLU A 218 -20.48 4.32 -5.41
C GLU A 218 -18.96 4.23 -5.50
N GLU A 219 -18.25 4.47 -4.40
CA GLU A 219 -16.79 4.33 -4.32
C GLU A 219 -16.35 2.89 -4.64
N ILE A 220 -17.01 1.89 -4.05
CA ILE A 220 -16.72 0.47 -4.28
C ILE A 220 -16.96 0.12 -5.76
N GLN A 221 -18.06 0.58 -6.35
CA GLN A 221 -18.31 0.38 -7.79
C GLN A 221 -17.25 1.04 -8.67
N GLY A 222 -16.80 2.24 -8.32
CA GLY A 222 -15.68 2.92 -8.99
C GLY A 222 -14.39 2.09 -8.95
N ARG A 223 -14.06 1.55 -7.77
CA ARG A 223 -12.89 0.68 -7.59
C ARG A 223 -12.99 -0.61 -8.40
N ILE A 224 -14.15 -1.29 -8.39
CA ILE A 224 -14.38 -2.49 -9.20
C ILE A 224 -14.17 -2.19 -10.68
N ARG A 225 -14.74 -1.08 -11.21
CA ARG A 225 -14.53 -0.67 -12.61
C ARG A 225 -13.07 -0.41 -12.95
N LYS A 226 -12.31 0.19 -12.04
CA LYS A 226 -10.87 0.40 -12.21
C LYS A 226 -10.11 -0.92 -12.28
N ILE A 227 -10.42 -1.87 -11.40
CA ILE A 227 -9.82 -3.20 -11.42
C ILE A 227 -10.21 -3.94 -12.70
N ASP A 228 -11.46 -3.85 -13.15
CA ASP A 228 -11.90 -4.43 -14.42
C ASP A 228 -11.09 -3.89 -15.60
N ALA A 229 -10.88 -2.57 -15.67
CA ALA A 229 -10.04 -1.98 -16.70
C ALA A 229 -8.60 -2.52 -16.64
N GLN A 230 -8.02 -2.67 -15.44
CA GLN A 230 -6.68 -3.26 -15.28
C GLN A 230 -6.64 -4.72 -15.74
N LEU A 231 -7.61 -5.55 -15.34
CA LEU A 231 -7.68 -6.95 -15.73
C LEU A 231 -7.86 -7.17 -17.24
N THR A 232 -8.33 -6.16 -17.97
CA THR A 232 -8.44 -6.18 -19.45
C THR A 232 -7.17 -5.74 -20.19
N SER A 233 -6.14 -5.27 -19.48
CA SER A 233 -4.88 -4.88 -20.12
C SER A 233 -4.25 -6.06 -20.87
N PRO A 234 -3.46 -5.83 -21.93
CA PRO A 234 -2.75 -6.89 -22.64
C PRO A 234 -1.92 -7.80 -21.72
N GLU A 235 -1.23 -7.19 -20.75
CA GLU A 235 -0.39 -7.87 -19.77
C GLU A 235 -1.21 -8.78 -18.87
N MET A 236 -2.35 -8.30 -18.38
CA MET A 236 -3.25 -9.09 -17.52
C MET A 236 -3.99 -10.18 -18.29
N ARG A 237 -4.27 -9.97 -19.58
CA ARG A 237 -4.78 -11.03 -20.46
C ARG A 237 -3.74 -12.12 -20.68
N GLN A 238 -2.48 -11.75 -20.91
CA GLN A 238 -1.39 -12.72 -21.00
C GLN A 238 -1.18 -13.47 -19.68
N ALA A 239 -1.24 -12.76 -18.54
CA ALA A 239 -1.17 -13.36 -17.22
C ALA A 239 -2.29 -14.39 -16.98
N ALA A 240 -3.48 -14.19 -17.55
CA ALA A 240 -4.55 -15.20 -17.48
C ALA A 240 -4.18 -16.51 -18.20
N LEU A 241 -3.47 -16.41 -19.33
CA LEU A 241 -2.98 -17.56 -20.09
C LEU A 241 -1.80 -18.25 -19.39
N ASP A 242 -0.93 -17.47 -18.72
CA ASP A 242 0.26 -17.98 -18.03
C ASP A 242 -0.05 -18.59 -16.66
N ARG A 243 -1.18 -18.21 -16.05
CA ARG A 243 -1.58 -18.61 -14.70
C ARG A 243 -1.55 -20.12 -14.44
N PRO A 244 -2.07 -21.01 -15.31
CA PRO A 244 -2.07 -22.44 -15.03
C PRO A 244 -0.66 -23.01 -14.88
N ALA A 245 0.25 -22.68 -15.80
CA ALA A 245 1.63 -23.14 -15.75
C ALA A 245 2.37 -22.59 -14.53
N VAL A 246 2.14 -21.31 -14.19
CA VAL A 246 2.75 -20.69 -13.01
C VAL A 246 2.29 -21.38 -11.71
N LEU A 247 1.00 -21.65 -11.57
CA LEU A 247 0.44 -22.31 -10.38
C LEU A 247 0.74 -23.82 -10.28
N GLU A 248 1.23 -24.43 -11.36
CA GLU A 248 1.73 -25.81 -11.35
C GLU A 248 3.12 -25.92 -10.71
N VAL A 249 3.91 -24.85 -10.79
CA VAL A 249 5.30 -24.82 -10.29
C VAL A 249 5.43 -24.04 -8.99
N LEU A 250 4.68 -22.95 -8.86
CA LEU A 250 4.75 -22.03 -7.72
C LEU A 250 3.42 -22.01 -7.00
N ASP A 251 3.46 -22.20 -5.69
CA ASP A 251 2.28 -21.98 -4.88
C ASP A 251 2.01 -20.47 -4.65
N LEU A 252 0.87 -20.16 -4.03
CA LEU A 252 0.46 -18.77 -3.78
C LEU A 252 1.36 -18.04 -2.77
N GLN A 253 2.10 -18.77 -1.94
CA GLN A 253 3.01 -18.22 -0.96
C GLN A 253 4.35 -17.88 -1.63
N GLU A 254 4.90 -18.79 -2.43
CA GLU A 254 6.12 -18.55 -3.21
C GLU A 254 5.95 -17.41 -4.22
N LEU A 255 4.75 -17.23 -4.77
CA LEU A 255 4.42 -16.07 -5.62
C LEU A 255 4.46 -14.73 -4.87
N GLN A 256 4.14 -14.71 -3.57
CA GLN A 256 4.20 -13.48 -2.75
C GLN A 256 5.64 -13.08 -2.42
N GLU A 257 6.55 -14.05 -2.43
CA GLU A 257 7.98 -13.83 -2.18
C GLU A 257 8.71 -13.34 -3.44
N LEU A 258 8.05 -13.26 -4.60
CA LEU A 258 8.62 -12.66 -5.79
C LEU A 258 8.67 -11.13 -5.62
N PRO A 259 9.82 -10.49 -5.93
CA PRO A 259 9.93 -9.04 -5.82
C PRO A 259 8.91 -8.38 -6.77
N PRO A 260 8.27 -7.28 -6.34
CA PRO A 260 7.44 -6.47 -7.23
C PRO A 260 8.35 -5.85 -8.30
N SER A 261 8.43 -6.50 -9.47
CA SER A 261 9.12 -6.10 -10.70
C SER A 261 10.50 -5.44 -10.56
N LEU A 262 11.54 -6.09 -11.10
CA LEU A 262 12.76 -5.40 -11.53
C LEU A 262 12.40 -4.28 -12.52
N VAL A 263 12.58 -3.05 -12.07
CA VAL A 263 12.49 -1.84 -12.89
C VAL A 263 13.79 -1.71 -13.68
N GLU A 264 13.66 -1.65 -15.00
CA GLU A 264 14.71 -1.26 -15.95
C GLU A 264 14.03 -0.49 -17.10
N ASP A 265 14.65 0.46 -17.80
CA ASP A 265 16.05 0.79 -17.99
C ASP A 265 16.22 2.31 -18.00
N GLY A 266 17.44 2.77 -17.75
CA GLY A 266 17.84 4.16 -17.94
C GLY A 266 17.60 4.66 -19.36
N SER A 267 16.61 5.54 -19.53
CA SER A 267 16.75 6.66 -20.47
C SER A 267 17.45 7.79 -19.74
N GLY A 268 18.77 7.90 -19.95
CA GLY A 268 19.51 9.10 -19.58
C GLY A 268 19.11 10.31 -20.43
N ILE A 269 19.45 11.49 -19.89
CA ILE A 269 19.56 12.81 -20.54
C ILE A 269 18.19 13.51 -20.75
N GLY A 270 17.93 14.71 -20.21
CA GLY A 270 18.76 15.64 -19.45
C GLY A 270 18.00 16.95 -19.17
N ALA A 271 18.61 17.76 -18.28
CA ALA A 271 18.61 19.22 -18.19
C ALA A 271 17.28 20.02 -18.18
N ALA A 272 17.19 20.93 -17.19
CA ALA A 272 16.53 22.25 -17.23
C ALA A 272 15.02 22.29 -17.59
N GLU A 273 14.09 22.81 -16.80
CA GLU A 273 14.05 23.96 -15.87
C GLU A 273 13.02 23.69 -14.77
#